data_AF-A0A2D5YLF3-F1
#
_entry.id   AF-A0A2D5YLF3-F1
#
_cell.length_a   1.000
_cell.length_b   1.000
_cell.length_c   1.000
_cell.angle_alpha   90.00
_cell.angle_beta   90.00
_cell.angle_gamma   90.00
#
_symmetry.space_group_name_H-M   'P 1'
#
loop_
_entity.id
_entity.type
_entity.pdbx_description
1 polymer ?
#
loop_
_entity_poly.entity_id
_entity_poly.type
_entity_poly.pdbx_seq_one_letter_code
_entity_poly.pdbx_strand_id
1 'polypeptide(L)'
;MRTIISFIIFILFTACSNSKSPELIAKEKEAFLKEHNNFLRDIRKQSDYILSDKFNFDGIEVVYVQSGELYYQWFGHVFIRFVGSGENFSEDLGVSFIADFNDFNLDNLKAYYGGYTVLPVVDRWKNYVRDYTVKEKRYMDRYIIPMSKSEQEKVKQGLKSWIKDPSLPGTYSFRRNSCTALLLKLLALSNNGIKEPIAFPIEVITYLKEIEKVGHSYTRITPDNYQDVMLKVVDKKNYLK
;
A
#
# COMPACT_ATOMS: atom_id res chain seq x y z
N MET A 1 -14.76 15.45 -1.48
CA MET A 1 -15.13 14.16 -2.10
C MET A 1 -14.11 13.87 -3.20
N ARG A 2 -13.04 13.12 -2.92
CA ARG A 2 -12.07 12.63 -3.92
C ARG A 2 -11.60 11.23 -3.52
N THR A 3 -11.82 10.31 -4.44
CA THR A 3 -11.53 8.87 -4.46
C THR A 3 -10.02 8.73 -4.68
N ILE A 4 -9.24 8.29 -3.68
CA ILE A 4 -7.76 8.32 -3.77
C ILE A 4 -7.14 6.92 -3.89
N ILE A 5 -7.86 5.84 -3.56
CA ILE A 5 -7.35 4.47 -3.75
C ILE A 5 -8.07 3.74 -4.91
N SER A 6 -8.85 4.46 -5.73
CA SER A 6 -9.30 3.93 -7.04
C SER A 6 -8.23 4.12 -8.14
N PHE A 7 -6.98 4.46 -7.78
CA PHE A 7 -5.87 4.54 -8.74
C PHE A 7 -5.38 3.16 -9.20
N ILE A 8 -5.97 2.07 -8.69
CA ILE A 8 -5.84 0.77 -9.34
C ILE A 8 -6.83 0.73 -10.51
N ILE A 9 -6.32 1.16 -11.66
CA ILE A 9 -6.73 0.72 -13.00
C ILE A 9 -7.97 1.42 -13.58
N PHE A 10 -7.68 2.51 -14.27
CA PHE A 10 -8.27 2.81 -15.58
C PHE A 10 -7.06 3.18 -16.43
N ILE A 11 -6.53 2.28 -17.25
CA ILE A 11 -6.91 2.16 -18.66
C ILE A 11 -6.74 0.69 -19.09
N LEU A 12 -7.83 -0.08 -19.08
CA LEU A 12 -8.02 -1.12 -20.09
C LEU A 12 -8.66 -0.41 -21.27
N PHE A 13 -7.87 0.21 -22.15
CA PHE A 13 -8.36 0.39 -23.51
C PHE A 13 -8.31 -1.00 -24.13
N THR A 14 -9.46 -1.67 -24.11
CA THR A 14 -9.82 -2.66 -25.11
C THR A 14 -9.35 -2.13 -26.45
N ALA A 15 -8.39 -2.83 -27.05
CA ALA A 15 -8.00 -2.66 -28.43
C ALA A 15 -9.20 -3.03 -29.32
N CYS A 16 -10.21 -2.15 -29.35
CA CYS A 16 -11.24 -2.14 -30.36
C CYS A 16 -10.85 -1.06 -31.35
N SER A 17 -10.61 -1.50 -32.58
CA SER A 17 -9.98 -0.84 -33.71
C SER A 17 -10.78 0.34 -34.28
N ASN A 18 -11.01 1.38 -33.48
CA ASN A 18 -11.32 2.71 -34.00
C ASN A 18 -10.12 3.59 -33.71
N SER A 19 -9.36 3.96 -34.74
CA SER A 19 -8.27 4.91 -34.62
C SER A 19 -8.82 6.22 -34.05
N LYS A 20 -8.58 6.47 -32.77
CA LYS A 20 -8.92 7.75 -32.14
C LYS A 20 -8.25 8.88 -32.90
N SER A 21 -8.92 10.03 -33.03
CA SER A 21 -8.30 11.20 -33.65
C SER A 21 -7.09 11.67 -32.84
N PRO A 22 -6.07 12.27 -33.47
CA PRO A 22 -4.91 12.84 -32.76
C PRO A 22 -5.32 13.84 -31.67
N GLU A 23 -6.36 14.64 -31.91
CA GLU A 23 -6.91 15.59 -30.95
C GLU A 23 -7.49 14.91 -29.71
N LEU A 24 -8.20 13.79 -29.89
CA LEU A 24 -8.74 13.01 -28.77
C LEU A 24 -7.62 12.39 -27.94
N ILE A 25 -6.58 11.85 -28.58
CA ILE A 25 -5.39 11.29 -27.89
C ILE A 25 -4.69 12.38 -27.06
N ALA A 26 -4.51 13.57 -27.62
CA ALA A 26 -3.88 14.68 -26.92
C ALA A 26 -4.68 15.10 -25.67
N LYS A 27 -6.01 15.21 -25.80
CA LYS A 27 -6.92 15.55 -24.70
C LYS A 27 -6.92 14.51 -23.59
N GLU A 28 -6.94 13.23 -23.95
CA GLU A 28 -6.84 12.13 -22.98
C GLU A 28 -5.49 12.15 -22.26
N LYS A 29 -4.39 12.43 -22.97
CA LYS A 29 -3.04 12.55 -22.38
C LYS A 29 -2.95 13.68 -21.37
N GLU A 30 -3.51 14.84 -21.71
CA GLU A 30 -3.56 15.98 -20.79
C GLU A 30 -4.37 15.64 -19.53
N ALA A 31 -5.54 15.00 -19.70
CA ALA A 31 -6.38 14.59 -18.59
C ALA A 31 -5.66 13.61 -17.66
N PHE A 32 -5.00 12.60 -18.23
CA PHE A 32 -4.18 11.64 -17.49
C PHE A 32 -3.05 12.32 -16.71
N LEU A 33 -2.26 13.18 -17.35
CA LEU A 33 -1.15 13.88 -16.69
C LEU A 33 -1.65 14.78 -15.56
N LYS A 34 -2.79 15.45 -15.76
CA LYS A 34 -3.42 16.28 -14.73
C LYS A 34 -3.87 15.44 -13.53
N GLU A 35 -4.51 14.30 -13.78
CA GLU A 35 -4.95 13.39 -12.72
C GLU A 35 -3.76 12.78 -11.96
N HIS A 36 -2.77 12.29 -12.68
CA HIS A 36 -1.55 11.74 -12.11
C HIS A 36 -0.83 12.77 -11.23
N ASN A 37 -0.63 14.00 -11.71
CA ASN A 37 0.00 15.06 -10.91
C ASN A 37 -0.83 15.43 -9.66
N ASN A 38 -2.16 15.37 -9.75
CA ASN A 38 -3.02 15.58 -8.58
C ASN A 38 -2.85 14.45 -7.55
N PHE A 39 -2.78 13.20 -8.00
CA PHE A 39 -2.52 12.05 -7.15
C PHE A 39 -1.16 12.17 -6.45
N LEU A 40 -0.09 12.48 -7.20
CA LEU A 40 1.25 12.69 -6.63
C LEU A 40 1.28 13.82 -5.59
N ARG A 41 0.54 14.92 -5.84
CA ARG A 41 0.43 16.01 -4.86
C ARG A 41 -0.31 15.57 -3.60
N ASP A 42 -1.37 14.78 -3.75
CA ASP A 42 -2.18 14.33 -2.63
C ASP A 42 -1.38 13.37 -1.72
N ILE A 43 -0.60 12.44 -2.27
CA ILE A 43 0.27 11.56 -1.47
C ILE A 43 1.44 12.31 -0.82
N ARG A 44 1.96 13.36 -1.48
CA ARG A 44 3.13 14.10 -1.00
C ARG A 44 2.90 14.70 0.38
N LYS A 45 1.70 15.20 0.67
CA LYS A 45 1.39 15.81 1.96
C LYS A 45 1.60 14.84 3.13
N GLN A 46 1.22 13.58 2.97
CA GLN A 46 1.35 12.54 3.99
C GLN A 46 2.78 12.00 4.04
N SER A 47 3.43 11.88 2.88
CA SER A 47 4.86 11.56 2.79
C SER A 47 5.71 12.60 3.51
N ASP A 48 5.43 13.90 3.35
CA ASP A 48 6.14 14.98 4.05
C ASP A 48 5.99 14.86 5.58
N TYR A 49 4.82 14.45 6.07
CA TYR A 49 4.64 14.16 7.50
C TYR A 49 5.51 12.99 7.95
N ILE A 50 5.52 11.86 7.21
CA ILE A 50 6.40 10.72 7.52
C ILE A 50 7.87 11.15 7.55
N LEU A 51 8.30 12.01 6.61
CA LEU A 51 9.68 12.49 6.54
C LEU A 51 10.06 13.38 7.73
N SER A 52 9.10 14.07 8.34
CA SER A 52 9.34 14.95 9.49
C SER A 52 9.82 14.19 10.74
N ASP A 53 10.46 14.91 11.66
CA ASP A 53 10.89 14.36 12.96
C ASP A 53 9.72 14.16 13.93
N LYS A 54 8.55 14.72 13.59
CA LYS A 54 7.31 14.57 14.37
C LYS A 54 6.65 13.22 14.14
N PHE A 55 6.99 12.51 13.06
CA PHE A 55 6.42 11.19 12.77
C PHE A 55 6.94 10.15 13.75
N ASN A 56 6.01 9.66 14.58
CA ASN A 56 6.22 8.56 15.51
C ASN A 56 5.02 7.62 15.46
N PHE A 57 5.20 6.41 15.97
CA PHE A 57 4.16 5.41 16.07
C PHE A 57 4.47 4.45 17.22
N ASP A 58 3.44 3.73 17.67
CA ASP A 58 3.52 2.79 18.78
C ASP A 58 3.81 1.37 18.30
N GLY A 59 3.31 0.99 17.12
CA GLY A 59 3.49 -0.33 16.54
C GLY A 59 3.17 -0.42 15.06
N ILE A 60 3.34 -1.62 14.50
CA ILE A 60 3.15 -1.92 13.07
C ILE A 60 2.11 -3.03 12.90
N GLU A 61 1.17 -2.82 11.98
CA GLU A 61 0.28 -3.87 11.46
C GLU A 61 0.61 -4.15 10.00
N VAL A 62 0.64 -5.42 9.62
CA VAL A 62 0.47 -5.82 8.22
C VAL A 62 -1.02 -5.99 7.98
N VAL A 63 -1.51 -5.29 6.97
CA VAL A 63 -2.91 -5.30 6.56
C VAL A 63 -3.01 -6.05 5.25
N TYR A 64 -3.82 -7.11 5.24
CA TYR A 64 -4.17 -7.85 4.05
C TYR A 64 -5.58 -7.46 3.61
N VAL A 65 -5.73 -7.12 2.34
CA VAL A 65 -7.02 -6.90 1.69
C VAL A 65 -7.29 -8.08 0.79
N GLN A 66 -8.44 -8.74 0.99
CA GLN A 66 -8.83 -9.91 0.22
C GLN A 66 -8.96 -9.60 -1.27
N SER A 67 -8.92 -10.63 -2.12
CA SER A 67 -9.25 -10.50 -3.54
C SER A 67 -10.57 -9.77 -3.79
N GLY A 68 -10.66 -9.09 -4.94
CA GLY A 68 -11.86 -8.40 -5.40
C GLY A 68 -12.38 -8.97 -6.73
N GLU A 69 -13.41 -8.35 -7.29
CA GLU A 69 -14.06 -8.83 -8.51
C GLU A 69 -13.26 -8.49 -9.78
N LEU A 70 -12.54 -7.37 -9.77
CA LEU A 70 -11.79 -6.91 -10.94
C LEU A 70 -10.47 -7.68 -11.08
N TYR A 71 -10.03 -7.95 -12.30
CA TYR A 71 -8.92 -8.87 -12.58
C TYR A 71 -7.62 -8.54 -11.84
N TYR A 72 -7.36 -7.25 -11.62
CA TYR A 72 -6.19 -6.78 -10.90
C TYR A 72 -6.32 -6.83 -9.38
N GLN A 73 -7.54 -7.01 -8.87
CA GLN A 73 -7.81 -7.24 -7.46
C GLN A 73 -7.74 -8.72 -7.10
N TRP A 74 -7.68 -9.63 -8.07
CA TRP A 74 -7.75 -11.09 -7.83
C TRP A 74 -6.68 -11.62 -6.88
N PHE A 75 -5.52 -10.97 -6.82
CA PHE A 75 -4.43 -11.38 -5.94
C PHE A 75 -4.52 -10.80 -4.53
N GLY A 76 -5.46 -9.88 -4.28
CA GLY A 76 -5.55 -9.12 -3.04
C GLY A 76 -4.53 -7.98 -3.00
N HIS A 77 -4.32 -7.40 -1.81
CA HIS A 77 -3.32 -6.36 -1.60
C HIS A 77 -2.76 -6.46 -0.18
N VAL A 78 -1.51 -6.05 0.03
CA VAL A 78 -0.92 -5.89 1.36
C VAL A 78 -0.30 -4.52 1.53
N PHE A 79 -0.38 -4.00 2.74
CA PHE A 79 0.24 -2.74 3.11
C PHE A 79 0.53 -2.69 4.61
N ILE A 80 1.34 -1.73 5.03
CA ILE A 80 1.67 -1.51 6.44
C ILE A 80 0.80 -0.40 7.00
N ARG A 81 0.31 -0.55 8.22
CA ARG A 81 -0.22 0.54 9.04
C ARG A 81 0.71 0.82 10.22
N PHE A 82 0.98 2.09 10.46
CA PHE A 82 1.72 2.59 11.62
C PHE A 82 0.72 2.99 12.72
N VAL A 83 0.53 2.12 13.70
CA VAL A 83 -0.46 2.29 14.77
C VAL A 83 -0.03 3.40 15.72
N GLY A 84 -0.94 4.31 16.07
CA GLY A 84 -0.65 5.44 16.96
C GLY A 84 0.15 6.56 16.29
N SER A 85 0.14 6.62 14.95
CA SER A 85 0.79 7.70 14.20
C SER A 85 -0.11 8.90 13.93
N GLY A 86 -1.42 8.74 14.10
CA GLY A 86 -2.39 9.82 14.01
C GLY A 86 -2.87 10.31 15.37
N GLU A 87 -3.66 11.40 15.36
CA GLU A 87 -4.35 11.90 16.57
C GLU A 87 -5.35 10.88 17.14
N ASN A 88 -5.88 10.02 16.28
CA ASN A 88 -6.78 8.93 16.64
C ASN A 88 -6.62 7.76 15.66
N PHE A 89 -7.26 6.63 15.98
CA PHE A 89 -7.20 5.39 15.19
C PHE A 89 -7.50 5.58 13.70
N SER A 90 -8.44 6.46 13.34
CA SER A 90 -8.84 6.67 11.95
C SER A 90 -7.82 7.51 11.15
N GLU A 91 -6.96 8.24 11.87
CA GLU A 91 -5.95 9.15 11.33
C GLU A 91 -4.55 8.52 11.27
N ASP A 92 -4.39 7.30 11.80
CA ASP A 92 -3.15 6.53 11.63
C ASP A 92 -2.77 6.44 10.16
N LEU A 93 -1.48 6.53 9.87
CA LEU A 93 -0.97 6.41 8.51
C LEU A 93 -0.72 4.96 8.13
N GLY A 94 -1.03 4.64 6.88
CA GLY A 94 -0.60 3.42 6.23
C GLY A 94 0.21 3.71 4.97
N VAL A 95 1.11 2.80 4.63
CA VAL A 95 1.89 2.84 3.41
C VAL A 95 1.67 1.58 2.59
N SER A 96 1.25 1.77 1.34
CA SER A 96 1.28 0.74 0.31
C SER A 96 2.33 1.07 -0.74
N PHE A 97 2.74 0.06 -1.51
CA PHE A 97 3.69 0.26 -2.62
C PHE A 97 3.02 -0.10 -3.94
N ILE A 98 3.05 0.84 -4.87
CA ILE A 98 2.51 0.67 -6.23
C ILE A 98 3.56 1.04 -7.27
N ALA A 99 3.28 0.74 -8.53
CA ALA A 99 4.01 1.32 -9.65
C ALA A 99 3.56 2.78 -9.84
N ASP A 100 4.52 3.69 -10.05
CA ASP A 100 4.25 4.98 -10.67
C ASP A 100 3.98 4.78 -12.17
N PHE A 101 2.71 4.56 -12.53
CA PHE A 101 2.28 4.47 -13.92
C PHE A 101 2.25 5.86 -14.55
N ASN A 102 3.42 6.43 -14.83
CA ASN A 102 3.58 7.75 -15.43
C ASN A 102 3.45 7.77 -16.96
N ASP A 103 3.33 6.60 -17.58
CA ASP A 103 3.11 6.45 -19.02
C ASP A 103 1.61 6.57 -19.33
N PHE A 104 1.25 7.48 -20.25
CA PHE A 104 -0.15 7.67 -20.71
C PHE A 104 -0.78 6.39 -21.30
N ASN A 105 0.07 5.45 -21.75
CA ASN A 105 -0.33 4.08 -22.03
C ASN A 105 0.48 3.14 -21.14
N LEU A 106 -0.19 2.23 -20.44
CA LEU A 106 0.48 1.20 -19.66
C LEU A 106 1.43 0.38 -20.54
N ASP A 107 2.70 0.34 -20.17
CA ASP A 107 3.68 -0.55 -20.76
C ASP A 107 3.60 -1.90 -20.02
N ASN A 108 2.97 -2.87 -20.66
CA ASN A 108 2.78 -4.21 -20.10
C ASN A 108 4.11 -4.92 -19.81
N LEU A 109 5.16 -4.66 -20.60
CA LEU A 109 6.48 -5.25 -20.36
C LEU A 109 7.11 -4.64 -19.11
N LYS A 110 7.06 -3.31 -18.95
CA LYS A 110 7.49 -2.66 -17.70
C LYS A 110 6.68 -3.13 -16.50
N ALA A 111 5.37 -3.27 -16.65
CA ALA A 111 4.49 -3.71 -15.57
C ALA A 111 4.81 -5.15 -15.11
N TYR A 112 5.10 -6.04 -16.05
CA TYR A 112 5.34 -7.45 -15.76
C TYR A 112 6.79 -7.76 -15.35
N TYR A 113 7.78 -7.21 -16.06
CA TYR A 113 9.20 -7.52 -15.86
C TYR A 113 9.97 -6.47 -15.05
N GLY A 114 9.40 -5.26 -14.89
CA GLY A 114 10.02 -4.15 -14.19
C GLY A 114 10.35 -2.99 -15.11
N GLY A 115 10.39 -1.79 -14.53
CA GLY A 115 10.70 -0.55 -15.25
C GLY A 115 9.92 0.65 -14.75
N TYR A 116 8.87 0.42 -13.96
CA TYR A 116 8.20 1.49 -13.24
C TYR A 116 8.93 1.84 -11.94
N THR A 117 8.94 3.12 -11.59
CA THR A 117 9.42 3.59 -10.29
C THR A 117 8.48 3.05 -9.21
N VAL A 118 9.05 2.62 -8.08
CA VAL A 118 8.26 2.26 -6.90
C VAL A 118 7.73 3.54 -6.27
N LEU A 119 6.42 3.58 -6.03
CA LEU A 119 5.75 4.70 -5.38
C LEU A 119 5.18 4.27 -4.03
N PRO A 120 5.76 4.75 -2.91
CA PRO A 120 5.14 4.63 -1.60
C PRO A 120 3.90 5.53 -1.52
N VAL A 121 2.73 4.94 -1.42
CA VAL A 121 1.45 5.66 -1.25
C VAL A 121 1.14 5.71 0.23
N VAL A 122 1.27 6.90 0.80
CA VAL A 122 0.98 7.15 2.21
C VAL A 122 -0.39 7.79 2.32
N ASP A 123 -1.29 7.18 3.07
CA ASP A 123 -2.61 7.74 3.33
C ASP A 123 -3.11 7.37 4.74
N ARG A 124 -4.17 8.06 5.17
CA ARG A 124 -4.84 7.82 6.45
C ARG A 124 -5.62 6.52 6.41
N TRP A 125 -5.66 5.85 7.56
CA TRP A 125 -6.32 4.56 7.75
C TRP A 125 -7.79 4.60 7.32
N LYS A 126 -8.52 5.65 7.67
CA LYS A 126 -9.91 5.84 7.23
C LYS A 126 -10.10 5.83 5.72
N ASN A 127 -9.12 6.32 4.95
CA ASN A 127 -9.20 6.34 3.50
C ASN A 127 -9.00 4.94 2.93
N TYR A 128 -8.06 4.16 3.47
CA TYR A 128 -7.89 2.74 3.14
C TYR A 128 -9.16 1.93 3.40
N VAL A 129 -9.75 2.07 4.58
CA VAL A 129 -10.99 1.35 4.93
C VAL A 129 -12.16 1.79 4.05
N ARG A 130 -12.32 3.10 3.80
CA ARG A 130 -13.34 3.61 2.88
C ARG A 130 -13.17 3.01 1.49
N ASP A 131 -11.98 3.02 0.94
CA ASP A 131 -11.78 2.64 -0.45
C ASP A 131 -11.86 1.11 -0.62
N TYR A 132 -11.16 0.34 0.20
CA TYR A 132 -11.19 -1.13 0.08
C TYR A 132 -12.50 -1.76 0.58
N THR A 133 -13.02 -1.31 1.72
CA THR A 133 -14.19 -1.98 2.32
C THR A 133 -15.50 -1.34 1.89
N VAL A 134 -15.61 -0.01 1.89
CA VAL A 134 -16.89 0.64 1.60
C VAL A 134 -17.16 0.70 0.10
N LYS A 135 -16.15 1.05 -0.71
CA LYS A 135 -16.30 1.19 -2.17
C LYS A 135 -16.09 -0.13 -2.90
N GLU A 136 -14.97 -0.80 -2.66
CA GLU A 136 -14.64 -2.05 -3.37
C GLU A 136 -15.32 -3.29 -2.77
N LYS A 137 -16.02 -3.15 -1.63
CA LYS A 137 -16.71 -4.26 -0.95
C LYS A 137 -15.78 -5.44 -0.57
N ARG A 138 -14.50 -5.15 -0.32
CA ARG A 138 -13.49 -6.14 0.05
C ARG A 138 -13.25 -6.18 1.56
N TYR A 139 -12.88 -7.35 2.05
CA TYR A 139 -12.56 -7.54 3.46
C TYR A 139 -11.09 -7.23 3.75
N MET A 140 -10.82 -6.79 4.97
CA MET A 140 -9.46 -6.50 5.44
C MET A 140 -9.15 -7.27 6.72
N ASP A 141 -8.04 -7.99 6.71
CA ASP A 141 -7.46 -8.64 7.87
C ASP A 141 -6.24 -7.84 8.34
N ARG A 142 -6.06 -7.75 9.66
CA ARG A 142 -4.98 -6.98 10.27
C ARG A 142 -4.18 -7.87 11.20
N TYR A 143 -2.86 -7.84 11.05
CA TYR A 143 -1.93 -8.69 11.77
C TYR A 143 -0.87 -7.84 12.46
N ILE A 144 -0.72 -8.00 13.76
CA ILE A 144 0.30 -7.29 14.53
C ILE A 144 1.67 -7.89 14.24
N ILE A 145 2.66 -7.04 13.96
CA ILE A 145 4.07 -7.42 13.92
C ILE A 145 4.74 -6.94 15.21
N PRO A 146 5.02 -7.83 16.18
CA PRO A 146 5.73 -7.45 17.39
C PRO A 146 7.15 -7.00 17.04
N MET A 147 7.52 -5.79 17.44
CA MET A 147 8.84 -5.21 17.18
C MET A 147 9.32 -4.39 18.37
N SER A 148 10.62 -4.52 18.68
CA SER A 148 11.31 -3.61 19.58
C SER A 148 11.36 -2.19 19.00
N LYS A 149 11.60 -1.18 19.86
CA LYS A 149 11.74 0.21 19.40
C LYS A 149 12.90 0.41 18.40
N SER A 150 13.98 -0.37 18.53
CA SER A 150 15.09 -0.33 17.56
C SER A 150 14.67 -0.87 16.19
N GLU A 151 13.90 -1.95 16.14
CA GLU A 151 13.35 -2.50 14.89
C GLU A 151 12.37 -1.53 14.23
N GLN A 152 11.48 -0.92 15.00
CA GLN A 152 10.56 0.11 14.52
C GLN A 152 11.31 1.28 13.87
N GLU A 153 12.40 1.75 14.49
CA GLU A 153 13.20 2.84 13.93
C GLU A 153 13.90 2.43 12.62
N LYS A 154 14.40 1.19 12.50
CA LYS A 154 14.96 0.69 11.23
C LYS A 154 13.94 0.69 10.09
N VAL A 155 12.71 0.24 10.35
CA VAL A 155 11.62 0.30 9.36
C VAL A 155 11.31 1.75 8.99
N LYS A 156 11.21 2.64 9.99
CA LYS A 156 10.96 4.07 9.78
C LYS A 156 12.04 4.71 8.89
N GLN A 157 13.32 4.46 9.18
CA GLN A 157 14.43 5.02 8.40
C GLN A 157 14.51 4.43 6.99
N GLY A 158 14.22 3.14 6.84
CA GLY A 158 14.08 2.48 5.55
C GLY A 158 13.02 3.14 4.67
N LEU A 159 11.82 3.32 5.22
CA LEU A 159 10.73 3.98 4.52
C LEU A 159 11.06 5.44 4.18
N LYS A 160 11.61 6.21 5.13
CA LYS A 160 12.05 7.59 4.86
C LYS A 160 13.06 7.63 3.71
N SER A 161 13.99 6.69 3.67
CA SER A 161 14.98 6.60 2.59
C SER A 161 14.30 6.31 1.24
N TRP A 162 13.37 5.37 1.17
CA TRP A 162 12.65 5.05 -0.06
C TRP A 162 11.74 6.17 -0.55
N ILE A 163 11.16 6.96 0.35
CA ILE A 163 10.38 8.16 -0.02
C ILE A 163 11.30 9.25 -0.59
N LYS A 164 12.49 9.45 0.00
CA LYS A 164 13.47 10.45 -0.47
C LYS A 164 14.11 10.05 -1.80
N ASP A 165 14.40 8.77 -1.96
CA ASP A 165 14.99 8.20 -3.16
C ASP A 165 14.22 6.94 -3.59
N PRO A 166 13.25 7.10 -4.51
CA PRO A 166 12.44 6.00 -5.04
C PRO A 166 13.20 4.94 -5.83
N SER A 167 14.51 5.14 -6.12
CA SER A 167 15.33 4.15 -6.81
C SER A 167 15.87 3.05 -5.87
N LEU A 168 16.01 3.35 -4.57
CA LEU A 168 16.52 2.42 -3.56
C LEU A 168 15.74 1.09 -3.45
N PRO A 169 14.40 1.06 -3.49
CA PRO A 169 13.66 -0.21 -3.48
C PRO A 169 13.77 -1.00 -4.80
N GLY A 170 14.45 -0.47 -5.82
CA GLY A 170 14.49 -0.99 -7.18
C GLY A 170 13.27 -0.57 -8.02
N THR A 171 13.05 -1.25 -9.14
CA THR A 171 11.90 -0.99 -10.01
C THR A 171 10.71 -1.88 -9.66
N TYR A 172 9.50 -1.34 -9.74
CA TYR A 172 8.28 -2.10 -9.48
C TYR A 172 8.02 -3.10 -10.60
N SER A 173 7.61 -4.32 -10.24
CA SER A 173 7.06 -5.31 -11.18
C SER A 173 6.07 -6.21 -10.46
N PHE A 174 5.04 -6.69 -11.16
CA PHE A 174 4.10 -7.63 -10.56
C PHE A 174 4.75 -8.96 -10.15
N ARG A 175 5.81 -9.39 -10.85
CA ARG A 175 6.40 -10.72 -10.65
C ARG A 175 7.51 -10.78 -9.60
N ARG A 176 8.34 -9.73 -9.47
CA ARG A 176 9.59 -9.80 -8.68
C ARG A 176 9.66 -8.76 -7.56
N ASN A 177 9.11 -7.58 -7.77
CA ASN A 177 9.22 -6.46 -6.83
C ASN A 177 7.87 -5.76 -6.67
N SER A 178 6.86 -6.58 -6.33
CA SER A 178 5.47 -6.17 -6.17
C SER A 178 5.24 -5.57 -4.77
N CYS A 179 4.00 -5.18 -4.48
CA CYS A 179 3.63 -4.67 -3.15
C CYS A 179 4.01 -5.62 -2.00
N THR A 180 3.93 -6.94 -2.21
CA THR A 180 4.29 -7.96 -1.22
C THR A 180 5.79 -8.03 -0.99
N ALA A 181 6.57 -8.10 -2.07
CA ALA A 181 8.02 -8.13 -2.01
C ALA A 181 8.58 -6.86 -1.37
N LEU A 182 8.05 -5.70 -1.75
CA LEU A 182 8.45 -4.39 -1.19
C LEU A 182 8.09 -4.26 0.29
N LEU A 183 6.92 -4.76 0.71
CA LEU A 183 6.56 -4.82 2.12
C LEU A 183 7.53 -5.71 2.91
N LEU A 184 7.83 -6.91 2.40
CA LEU A 184 8.75 -7.84 3.05
C LEU A 184 10.18 -7.29 3.12
N LYS A 185 10.67 -6.66 2.05
CA LYS A 185 11.93 -5.90 2.02
C LYS A 185 12.01 -4.87 3.14
N LEU A 186 10.96 -4.07 3.29
CA LEU A 186 10.92 -3.02 4.30
C LEU A 186 10.96 -3.61 5.72
N LEU A 187 10.21 -4.69 5.96
CA LEU A 187 10.22 -5.38 7.26
C LEU A 187 11.58 -6.07 7.52
N ALA A 188 12.22 -6.63 6.50
CA ALA A 188 13.51 -7.30 6.58
C ALA A 188 14.66 -6.38 7.00
N LEU A 189 14.57 -5.06 6.76
CA LEU A 189 15.55 -4.07 7.25
C LEU A 189 15.72 -4.12 8.78
N SER A 190 14.66 -4.53 9.49
CA SER A 190 14.67 -4.63 10.95
C SER A 190 14.97 -6.03 11.46
N ASN A 191 14.73 -7.07 10.64
CA ASN A 191 14.63 -8.45 11.11
C ASN A 191 15.36 -9.43 10.18
N ASN A 192 16.49 -9.95 10.64
CA ASN A 192 17.32 -10.91 9.89
C ASN A 192 16.62 -12.25 9.56
N GLY A 193 15.45 -12.52 10.14
CA GLY A 193 14.66 -13.73 9.87
C GLY A 193 13.64 -13.61 8.73
N ILE A 194 13.36 -12.39 8.25
CA ILE A 194 12.41 -12.16 7.15
C ILE A 194 13.17 -12.24 5.83
N LYS A 195 12.74 -13.17 4.97
CA LYS A 195 13.19 -13.34 3.59
C LYS A 195 12.15 -12.71 2.65
N GLU A 196 12.54 -12.55 1.39
CA GLU A 196 11.73 -11.98 0.32
C GLU A 196 11.30 -13.06 -0.69
N PRO A 197 10.41 -14.02 -0.32
CA PRO A 197 9.87 -14.94 -1.30
C PRO A 197 9.04 -14.18 -2.35
N ILE A 198 9.01 -14.73 -3.57
CA ILE A 198 7.97 -14.38 -4.53
C ILE A 198 6.66 -14.91 -3.94
N ALA A 199 5.84 -14.01 -3.43
CA ALA A 199 4.63 -14.37 -2.70
C ALA A 199 3.47 -13.48 -3.13
N PHE A 200 2.31 -14.09 -3.34
CA PHE A 200 1.03 -13.39 -3.41
C PHE A 200 0.69 -12.78 -2.04
N PRO A 201 -0.14 -11.73 -2.00
CA PRO A 201 -0.61 -11.10 -0.77
C PRO A 201 -1.03 -12.05 0.36
N ILE A 202 -1.77 -13.12 0.04
CA ILE A 202 -2.19 -14.12 1.03
C ILE A 202 -1.02 -14.96 1.55
N GLU A 203 -0.05 -15.29 0.70
CA GLU A 203 1.11 -16.09 1.04
C GLU A 203 2.06 -15.34 1.97
N VAL A 204 2.11 -14.00 1.90
CA VAL A 204 2.86 -13.16 2.84
C VAL A 204 2.38 -13.38 4.27
N ILE A 205 1.07 -13.44 4.49
CA ILE A 205 0.51 -13.65 5.82
C ILE A 205 0.84 -15.05 6.34
N THR A 206 0.69 -16.06 5.50
CA THR A 206 1.07 -17.44 5.84
C THR A 206 2.54 -17.52 6.21
N TYR A 207 3.42 -16.96 5.39
CA TYR A 207 4.85 -16.91 5.63
C TYR A 207 5.19 -16.24 6.96
N LEU A 208 4.65 -15.05 7.23
CA LEU A 208 4.92 -14.33 8.49
C LEU A 208 4.42 -15.09 9.72
N LYS A 209 3.34 -15.89 9.60
CA LYS A 209 2.87 -16.78 10.68
C LYS A 209 3.85 -17.93 10.91
N GLU A 210 4.33 -18.57 9.85
CA GLU A 210 5.28 -19.70 9.92
C GLU A 210 6.60 -19.32 10.60
N ILE A 211 7.07 -18.09 10.39
CA ILE A 211 8.28 -17.58 11.06
C ILE A 211 8.01 -16.85 12.38
N GLU A 212 6.78 -16.99 12.93
CA GLU A 212 6.33 -16.43 14.20
C GLU A 212 6.55 -14.90 14.32
N LYS A 213 6.38 -14.19 13.20
CA LYS A 213 6.51 -12.72 13.12
C LYS A 213 5.19 -11.97 13.16
N VAL A 214 4.06 -12.66 13.06
CA VAL A 214 2.73 -12.10 13.38
C VAL A 214 2.16 -12.76 14.63
N GLY A 215 1.70 -11.95 15.58
CA GLY A 215 1.26 -12.44 16.89
C GLY A 215 -0.25 -12.51 17.09
N HIS A 216 -1.01 -11.61 16.47
CA HIS A 216 -2.45 -11.49 16.69
C HIS A 216 -3.17 -11.03 15.42
N SER A 217 -4.34 -11.61 15.16
CA SER A 217 -5.25 -11.17 14.12
C SER A 217 -6.46 -10.50 14.76
N TYR A 218 -6.76 -9.29 14.32
CA TYR A 218 -7.96 -8.58 14.77
C TYR A 218 -9.23 -9.14 14.13
N THR A 219 -10.39 -8.74 14.66
CA THR A 219 -11.66 -8.90 13.95
C THR A 219 -11.53 -8.34 12.53
N ARG A 220 -11.83 -9.20 11.56
CA ARG A 220 -11.88 -8.84 10.13
C ARG A 220 -12.80 -7.65 9.92
N ILE A 221 -12.33 -6.69 9.13
CA ILE A 221 -13.11 -5.54 8.70
C ILE A 221 -13.89 -5.96 7.45
N THR A 222 -15.19 -5.71 7.50
CA THR A 222 -16.17 -6.05 6.46
C THR A 222 -17.07 -4.86 6.15
N PRO A 223 -17.75 -4.83 4.99
CA PRO A 223 -18.73 -3.80 4.68
C PRO A 223 -19.81 -3.65 5.76
N ASP A 224 -20.11 -4.72 6.51
CA ASP A 224 -21.17 -4.72 7.51
C ASP A 224 -20.70 -4.23 8.88
N ASN A 225 -19.42 -4.38 9.22
CA ASN A 225 -18.90 -4.07 10.55
C ASN A 225 -17.86 -2.94 10.59
N TYR A 226 -17.52 -2.32 9.44
CA TYR A 226 -16.40 -1.37 9.39
C TYR A 226 -16.60 -0.16 10.33
N GLN A 227 -17.83 0.31 10.51
CA GLN A 227 -18.11 1.43 11.42
C GLN A 227 -17.76 1.06 12.86
N ASP A 228 -18.17 -0.12 13.31
CA ASP A 228 -17.90 -0.60 14.66
C ASP A 228 -16.41 -0.86 14.89
N VAL A 229 -15.71 -1.43 13.90
CA VAL A 229 -14.27 -1.72 14.02
C VAL A 229 -13.44 -0.43 13.98
N MET A 230 -13.90 0.60 13.27
CA MET A 230 -13.23 1.92 13.23
C MET A 230 -13.33 2.71 14.53
N LEU A 231 -14.26 2.35 15.41
CA LEU A 231 -14.45 2.97 16.73
C LEU A 231 -13.67 2.28 17.85
N LYS A 232 -13.10 1.10 17.61
CA LYS A 232 -12.41 0.31 18.64
C LYS A 232 -10.98 0.79 18.86
N VAL A 233 -10.65 1.05 20.13
CA VAL A 233 -9.29 1.33 20.58
C VAL A 233 -8.47 0.04 20.55
N VAL A 234 -7.26 0.12 20.02
CA VAL A 234 -6.30 -0.97 19.95
C VAL A 234 -5.52 -1.07 21.27
N ASP A 235 -5.41 -2.27 21.84
CA ASP A 235 -4.56 -2.51 23.02
C ASP A 235 -3.08 -2.45 22.63
N LYS A 236 -2.39 -1.42 23.12
CA LYS A 236 -0.98 -1.15 22.83
C LYS A 236 -0.02 -2.22 23.37
N LYS A 237 -0.43 -3.02 24.36
CA LYS A 237 0.44 -4.05 24.95
C LYS A 237 0.82 -5.14 23.96
N ASN A 238 0.02 -5.36 22.92
CA ASN A 238 0.25 -6.42 21.94
C ASN A 238 1.38 -6.14 20.94
N TYR A 239 1.96 -4.92 20.94
CA TYR A 239 2.93 -4.48 19.93
C TYR A 239 4.40 -4.54 20.38
N LEU A 240 4.64 -4.77 21.67
CA LEU A 240 5.97 -4.79 22.26
C LEU A 240 6.37 -6.24 22.60
N LYS A 241 7.60 -6.61 22.23
CA LYS A 241 8.30 -7.81 22.68
C LYS A 241 9.45 -7.39 23.58
#